data_AF-A0A345YSY0-F1
#
_entry.id   AF-A0A345YSY0-F1
#
_cell.length_a   1.000
_cell.length_b   1.000
_cell.length_c   1.000
_cell.angle_alpha   90.00
_cell.angle_beta   90.00
_cell.angle_gamma   90.00
#
_symmetry.space_group_name_H-M   'P 1'
#
loop_
_entity.id
_entity.type
_entity.pdbx_description
1 polymer ?
#
loop_
_entity_poly.entity_id
_entity_poly.type
_entity_poly.pdbx_seq_one_letter_code
_entity_poly.pdbx_strand_id
1 'polypeptide(L)'
;MRIEAVRGGGFDLNTAEGRLMAWQLVAIAAYESGHKSDRVKRANKRLAEQGAWHGPARFGYGPGGVLIPEQAAVIRQMADRFLAGESLRSITAWLNRSGIPPLRAGTGTSGLWHPYTVRSVLSSARISGQRAYAPDTRVVPAGGREILGPGDWEPIIPPE
;
A
#
# COMPACT_ATOMS: atom_id res chain seq x y z
N MET A 1 -25.54 -2.06 -32.59
CA MET A 1 -24.69 -2.70 -31.57
C MET A 1 -25.58 -3.17 -30.43
N ARG A 2 -25.59 -4.46 -30.11
CA ARG A 2 -26.38 -5.03 -29.01
C ARG A 2 -25.45 -5.34 -27.83
N ILE A 3 -25.84 -4.92 -26.62
CA ILE A 3 -25.16 -5.30 -25.38
C ILE A 3 -26.02 -6.36 -24.70
N GLU A 4 -25.44 -7.49 -24.35
CA GLU A 4 -26.08 -8.54 -23.56
C GLU A 4 -25.37 -8.64 -22.21
N ALA A 5 -26.09 -8.46 -21.10
CA ALA A 5 -25.50 -8.66 -19.78
C ALA A 5 -25.64 -10.13 -19.37
N VAL A 6 -24.59 -10.67 -18.75
CA VAL A 6 -24.50 -12.10 -18.38
C VAL A 6 -25.66 -12.54 -17.45
N ARG A 7 -26.27 -11.62 -16.70
CA ARG A 7 -27.40 -11.88 -15.79
C ARG A 7 -28.55 -10.86 -15.86
N GLY A 8 -28.66 -10.11 -16.95
CA GLY A 8 -29.72 -9.12 -17.15
C GLY A 8 -29.90 -8.91 -18.65
N GLY A 9 -31.15 -8.95 -19.14
CA GLY A 9 -31.43 -8.97 -20.58
C GLY A 9 -30.68 -7.93 -21.43
N GLY A 10 -30.64 -8.14 -22.74
CA GLY A 10 -29.89 -7.29 -23.65
C GLY A 10 -30.58 -5.97 -24.02
N PHE A 11 -29.78 -4.95 -24.33
CA PHE A 11 -30.24 -3.66 -24.87
C PHE A 11 -29.73 -3.49 -26.30
N ASP A 12 -30.60 -3.03 -27.21
CA ASP A 12 -30.19 -2.63 -28.55
C ASP A 12 -29.87 -1.13 -28.61
N LEU A 13 -28.58 -0.80 -28.68
CA LEU A 13 -28.11 0.58 -28.72
C LEU A 13 -28.32 1.28 -30.07
N ASN A 14 -28.84 0.57 -31.08
CA ASN A 14 -29.27 1.20 -32.32
C ASN A 14 -30.59 1.98 -32.13
N THR A 15 -31.38 1.63 -31.12
CA THR A 15 -32.65 2.31 -30.80
C THR A 15 -32.45 3.48 -29.82
N ALA A 16 -33.34 4.47 -29.87
CA ALA A 16 -33.29 5.59 -28.93
C ALA A 16 -33.56 5.13 -27.49
N GLU A 17 -34.51 4.21 -27.33
CA GLU A 17 -34.94 3.62 -26.07
C GLU A 17 -33.82 2.77 -25.45
N GLY A 18 -33.18 1.90 -26.25
CA GLY A 18 -32.08 1.06 -25.77
C GLY A 18 -30.86 1.86 -25.35
N ARG A 19 -30.55 2.98 -26.04
CA ARG A 19 -29.52 3.92 -25.58
C ARG A 19 -29.91 4.55 -24.25
N LEU A 20 -31.13 5.08 -24.11
CA LEU A 20 -31.60 5.72 -22.87
C LEU A 20 -31.48 4.76 -21.67
N MET A 21 -31.97 3.52 -21.81
CA MET A 21 -31.87 2.51 -20.76
C MET A 21 -30.42 2.19 -20.38
N ALA A 22 -29.54 2.04 -21.39
CA ALA A 22 -28.12 1.78 -21.13
C ALA A 22 -27.44 2.95 -20.39
N TRP A 23 -27.71 4.20 -20.78
CA TRP A 23 -27.20 5.39 -20.08
C TRP A 23 -27.69 5.46 -18.63
N GLN A 24 -28.97 5.17 -18.39
CA GLN A 24 -29.52 5.13 -17.04
C GLN A 24 -28.84 4.06 -16.18
N LEU A 25 -28.62 2.85 -16.70
CA LEU A 25 -27.91 1.80 -15.98
C LEU A 25 -26.45 2.18 -15.69
N VAL A 26 -25.75 2.80 -16.63
CA VAL A 26 -24.39 3.30 -16.42
C VAL A 26 -24.38 4.37 -15.34
N ALA A 27 -25.35 5.30 -15.35
CA ALA A 27 -25.47 6.34 -14.34
C ALA A 27 -25.71 5.76 -12.94
N ILE A 28 -26.60 4.76 -12.83
CA ILE A 28 -26.88 4.05 -11.57
C ILE A 28 -25.62 3.31 -11.09
N ALA A 29 -24.96 2.55 -11.97
CA ALA A 29 -23.74 1.82 -11.63
C ALA A 29 -22.60 2.75 -11.17
N ALA A 30 -22.44 3.91 -11.83
CA ALA A 30 -21.48 4.92 -11.43
C ALA A 30 -21.83 5.53 -10.06
N TYR A 31 -23.12 5.82 -9.81
CA TYR A 31 -23.61 6.31 -8.53
C TYR A 31 -23.34 5.33 -7.38
N GLU A 32 -23.67 4.05 -7.56
CA GLU A 32 -23.45 3.01 -6.55
C GLU A 32 -21.95 2.77 -6.29
N SER A 33 -21.15 2.75 -7.35
CA SER A 33 -19.68 2.63 -7.26
C SER A 33 -19.08 3.81 -6.49
N GLY A 34 -19.55 5.03 -6.76
CA GLY A 34 -19.18 6.25 -6.02
C GLY A 34 -19.49 6.14 -4.53
N HIS A 35 -20.74 5.81 -4.17
CA HIS A 35 -21.15 5.66 -2.77
C HIS A 35 -20.36 4.58 -2.03
N LYS A 36 -20.07 3.46 -2.70
CA LYS A 36 -19.24 2.39 -2.14
C LYS A 36 -17.81 2.86 -1.92
N SER A 37 -17.22 3.55 -2.90
CA SER A 37 -15.88 4.14 -2.82
C SER A 37 -15.79 5.10 -1.63
N ASP A 38 -16.75 6.02 -1.48
CA ASP A 38 -16.78 6.99 -0.40
C ASP A 38 -16.93 6.35 0.98
N ARG A 39 -17.70 5.25 1.07
CA ARG A 39 -17.81 4.48 2.31
C ARG A 39 -16.48 3.82 2.68
N VAL A 40 -15.80 3.20 1.71
CA VAL A 40 -14.50 2.55 1.94
C VAL A 40 -13.42 3.57 2.29
N LYS A 41 -13.37 4.71 1.57
CA LYS A 41 -12.45 5.82 1.87
C LYS A 41 -12.65 6.35 3.29
N ARG A 42 -13.91 6.59 3.70
CA ARG A 42 -14.24 7.04 5.06
C ARG A 42 -13.83 6.01 6.12
N ALA A 43 -14.09 4.73 5.90
CA ALA A 43 -13.70 3.67 6.83
C ALA A 43 -12.17 3.58 6.97
N ASN A 44 -11.44 3.62 5.86
CA ASN A 44 -9.97 3.60 5.85
C ASN A 44 -9.37 4.84 6.52
N LYS A 45 -9.98 6.02 6.32
CA LYS A 45 -9.56 7.24 7.00
C LYS A 45 -9.71 7.11 8.51
N ARG A 46 -10.87 6.65 8.99
CA ARG A 46 -11.13 6.42 10.42
C ARG A 46 -10.13 5.45 11.04
N LEU A 47 -9.85 4.33 10.37
CA LEU A 47 -8.83 3.38 10.82
C LEU A 47 -7.43 4.01 10.87
N ALA A 48 -7.09 4.85 9.89
CA ALA A 48 -5.82 5.56 9.88
C ALA A 48 -5.73 6.61 11.00
N GLU A 49 -6.81 7.34 11.27
CA GLU A 49 -6.91 8.29 12.40
C GLU A 49 -6.79 7.59 13.76
N GLN A 50 -7.25 6.34 13.86
CA GLN A 50 -7.08 5.49 15.05
C GLN A 50 -5.68 4.85 15.17
N GLY A 51 -4.78 5.12 14.23
CA GLY A 51 -3.45 4.52 14.24
C GLY A 51 -3.41 3.06 13.76
N ALA A 52 -4.52 2.48 13.31
CA ALA A 52 -4.60 1.05 13.02
C ALA A 52 -3.69 0.61 11.86
N TRP A 53 -3.04 -0.53 12.02
CA TRP A 53 -2.22 -1.15 10.98
C TRP A 53 -2.99 -1.31 9.66
N HIS A 54 -2.33 -0.98 8.54
CA HIS A 54 -2.94 -1.11 7.22
C HIS A 54 -2.03 -1.83 6.22
N GLY A 55 -2.63 -2.84 5.59
CA GLY A 55 -2.06 -3.61 4.49
C GLY A 55 -1.45 -4.94 4.93
N PRO A 56 -0.86 -5.69 3.98
CA PRO A 56 -0.23 -6.97 4.28
C PRO A 56 1.03 -6.82 5.13
N ALA A 57 1.63 -7.95 5.53
CA ALA A 57 2.95 -8.02 6.16
C ALA A 57 4.00 -7.17 5.42
N ARG A 58 4.98 -6.67 6.16
CA ARG A 58 6.10 -5.87 5.67
C ARG A 58 7.39 -6.46 6.22
N PHE A 59 8.53 -6.23 5.58
CA PHE A 59 9.79 -6.69 6.18
C PHE A 59 9.94 -6.01 7.56
N GLY A 60 10.18 -6.79 8.61
CA GLY A 60 10.15 -6.35 10.01
C GLY A 60 8.82 -6.58 10.74
N TYR A 61 7.72 -6.80 10.01
CA TYR A 61 6.36 -6.90 10.57
C TYR A 61 5.51 -7.99 9.92
N GLY A 62 4.95 -8.89 10.72
CA GLY A 62 3.95 -9.86 10.31
C GLY A 62 2.60 -9.25 9.94
N PRO A 63 1.60 -10.09 9.64
CA PRO A 63 0.21 -9.66 9.50
C PRO A 63 -0.25 -8.88 10.73
N GLY A 64 -0.95 -7.76 10.52
CA GLY A 64 -1.44 -6.93 11.61
C GLY A 64 -0.38 -6.06 12.31
N GLY A 65 0.85 -5.98 11.79
CA GLY A 65 1.89 -5.13 12.39
C GLY A 65 2.66 -5.78 13.53
N VAL A 66 2.51 -7.09 13.73
CA VAL A 66 3.27 -7.84 14.75
C VAL A 66 4.76 -7.79 14.43
N LEU A 67 5.58 -7.32 15.38
CA LEU A 67 7.03 -7.20 15.20
C LEU A 67 7.67 -8.58 14.97
N ILE A 68 8.57 -8.69 13.99
CA ILE A 68 9.41 -9.87 13.75
C ILE A 68 10.85 -9.54 14.18
N PRO A 69 11.32 -10.03 15.34
CA PRO A 69 12.59 -9.58 15.93
C PRO A 69 13.80 -9.74 15.01
N GLU A 70 13.94 -10.85 14.28
CA GLU A 70 15.12 -11.05 13.43
C GLU A 70 15.16 -10.04 12.28
N GLN A 71 14.00 -9.77 11.65
CA GLN A 71 13.91 -8.79 10.57
C GLN A 71 14.02 -7.35 11.07
N ALA A 72 13.51 -7.07 12.28
CA ALA A 72 13.67 -5.78 12.94
C ALA A 72 15.15 -5.46 13.22
N ALA A 73 15.93 -6.44 13.66
CA ALA A 73 17.37 -6.28 13.85
C ALA A 73 18.09 -5.92 12.54
N VAL A 74 17.71 -6.54 11.42
CA VAL A 74 18.24 -6.19 10.10
C VAL A 74 17.88 -4.75 9.71
N ILE A 75 16.66 -4.29 10.02
CA ILE A 75 16.26 -2.90 9.76
C ILE A 75 17.08 -1.92 10.58
N ARG A 76 17.32 -2.19 11.86
CA ARG A 76 18.20 -1.35 12.69
C ARG A 76 19.60 -1.27 12.10
N GLN A 77 20.20 -2.39 11.70
CA GLN A 77 21.51 -2.39 11.03
C GLN A 77 21.51 -1.63 9.70
N MET A 78 20.43 -1.74 8.89
CA MET A 78 20.31 -0.94 7.67
C MET A 78 20.29 0.56 7.97
N ALA A 79 19.57 0.97 9.02
CA ALA A 79 19.49 2.36 9.44
C ALA A 79 20.83 2.86 9.97
N ASP A 80 21.50 2.10 10.84
CA ASP A 80 22.81 2.45 11.40
C ASP A 80 23.85 2.66 10.29
N ARG A 81 23.91 1.74 9.31
CA ARG A 81 24.81 1.88 8.14
C ARG A 81 24.49 3.10 7.29
N PHE A 82 23.20 3.37 7.08
CA PHE A 82 22.77 4.55 6.33
C PHE A 82 23.14 5.85 7.04
N LEU A 83 22.94 5.92 8.36
CA LEU A 83 23.33 7.05 9.19
C LEU A 83 24.85 7.22 9.29
N ALA A 84 25.60 6.12 9.19
CA ALA A 84 27.07 6.13 9.05
C ALA A 84 27.57 6.60 7.66
N GLY A 85 26.66 6.95 6.74
CA GLY A 85 26.99 7.49 5.42
C GLY A 85 27.15 6.45 4.31
N GLU A 86 26.82 5.18 4.56
CA GLU A 86 26.81 4.18 3.48
C GLU A 86 25.72 4.46 2.45
N SER A 87 26.06 4.31 1.17
CA SER A 87 25.06 4.42 0.10
C SER A 87 24.05 3.26 0.14
N LEU A 88 22.83 3.51 -0.33
CA LEU A 88 21.79 2.47 -0.50
C LEU A 88 22.29 1.28 -1.32
N ARG A 89 23.18 1.52 -2.29
CA ARG A 89 23.81 0.46 -3.11
C ARG A 89 24.74 -0.42 -2.27
N SER A 90 25.55 0.17 -1.39
CA SER A 90 26.42 -0.57 -0.46
C SER A 90 25.59 -1.47 0.46
N ILE A 91 24.56 -0.89 1.09
CA ILE A 91 23.65 -1.60 2.00
C ILE A 91 22.96 -2.77 1.27
N THR A 92 22.48 -2.53 0.05
CA THR A 92 21.87 -3.59 -0.79
C THR A 92 22.86 -4.73 -1.08
N ALA A 93 24.10 -4.39 -1.43
CA ALA A 93 25.13 -5.39 -1.70
C ALA A 93 25.49 -6.19 -0.44
N TRP A 94 25.54 -5.53 0.72
CA TRP A 94 25.71 -6.19 2.01
C TRP A 94 24.57 -7.19 2.29
N LEU A 95 23.30 -6.77 2.19
CA LEU A 95 22.14 -7.64 2.41
C LEU A 95 22.16 -8.89 1.52
N ASN A 96 22.47 -8.71 0.23
CA ASN A 96 22.55 -9.81 -0.71
C ASN A 96 23.72 -10.77 -0.41
N ARG A 97 24.86 -10.26 0.07
CA ARG A 97 25.98 -11.11 0.51
C ARG A 97 25.69 -11.84 1.81
N SER A 98 24.91 -11.24 2.71
CA SER A 98 24.50 -11.83 3.98
C SER A 98 23.47 -12.95 3.82
N GLY A 99 22.92 -13.17 2.61
CA GLY A 99 21.94 -14.23 2.35
C GLY A 99 20.58 -14.01 3.00
N ILE A 100 20.32 -12.80 3.53
CA ILE A 100 19.04 -12.46 4.17
C ILE A 100 18.03 -12.15 3.05
N PRO A 101 16.96 -12.94 2.87
CA PRO A 101 16.03 -12.72 1.78
C PRO A 101 15.10 -11.51 2.05
N PRO A 102 14.70 -10.76 1.02
CA PRO A 102 13.61 -9.80 1.13
C PRO A 102 12.25 -10.52 1.31
N LEU A 103 11.24 -9.81 1.84
CA LEU A 103 9.91 -10.39 2.14
C LEU A 103 9.26 -11.16 0.98
N ARG A 104 9.48 -10.74 -0.28
CA ARG A 104 8.88 -11.35 -1.49
C ARG A 104 9.80 -12.32 -2.22
N ALA A 105 10.85 -12.81 -1.57
CA ALA A 105 11.71 -13.80 -2.18
C ALA A 105 10.91 -15.05 -2.59
N GLY A 106 11.16 -15.56 -3.79
CA GLY A 106 10.46 -16.73 -4.33
C GLY A 106 9.08 -16.48 -4.94
N THR A 107 8.50 -15.27 -4.82
CA THR A 107 7.19 -14.94 -5.41
C THR A 107 7.33 -14.32 -6.81
N GLY A 108 8.06 -15.00 -7.71
CA GLY A 108 8.32 -14.49 -9.08
C GLY A 108 9.25 -13.27 -9.13
N THR A 109 9.95 -12.97 -8.04
CA THR A 109 11.01 -11.95 -7.99
C THR A 109 12.39 -12.63 -7.97
N SER A 110 13.45 -11.88 -8.24
CA SER A 110 14.83 -12.37 -8.22
C SER A 110 15.29 -12.94 -6.87
N GLY A 111 14.50 -12.79 -5.80
CA GLY A 111 14.88 -13.21 -4.45
C GLY A 111 15.97 -12.35 -3.81
N LEU A 112 16.36 -11.25 -4.47
CA LEU A 112 17.44 -10.36 -4.02
C LEU A 112 16.90 -9.00 -3.60
N TRP A 113 17.64 -8.33 -2.72
CA TRP A 113 17.44 -6.94 -2.41
C TRP A 113 17.79 -6.04 -3.58
N HIS A 114 16.99 -4.99 -3.75
CA HIS A 114 17.21 -3.92 -4.71
C HIS A 114 17.30 -2.58 -3.97
N PRO A 115 18.09 -1.58 -4.45
CA PRO A 115 18.24 -0.31 -3.74
C PRO A 115 16.93 0.43 -3.51
N TYR A 116 15.98 0.31 -4.44
CA TYR A 116 14.63 0.87 -4.27
C TYR A 116 13.87 0.25 -3.10
N THR A 117 13.99 -1.06 -2.89
CA THR A 117 13.35 -1.76 -1.78
C THR A 117 13.97 -1.33 -0.45
N VAL A 118 15.31 -1.24 -0.38
CA VAL A 118 16.01 -0.73 0.81
C VAL A 118 15.56 0.69 1.13
N ARG A 119 15.53 1.59 0.14
CA ARG A 119 15.00 2.95 0.29
C ARG A 119 13.56 2.94 0.82
N SER A 120 12.69 2.12 0.24
CA SER A 120 11.29 2.04 0.64
C SER A 120 11.09 1.54 2.06
N VAL A 121 11.98 0.68 2.58
CA VAL A 121 11.95 0.23 3.97
C VAL A 121 12.43 1.36 4.89
N LEU A 122 13.59 1.95 4.61
CA LEU A 122 14.20 3.01 5.44
C LEU A 122 13.37 4.30 5.46
N SER A 123 12.67 4.64 4.38
CA SER A 123 11.82 5.85 4.32
C SER A 123 10.39 5.61 4.79
N SER A 124 10.08 4.44 5.38
CA SER A 124 8.72 4.08 5.77
C SER A 124 8.38 4.63 7.15
N ALA A 125 7.31 5.41 7.27
CA ALA A 125 6.76 5.79 8.58
C ALA A 125 6.48 4.59 9.53
N ARG A 126 6.26 3.39 8.97
CA ARG A 126 5.99 2.19 9.79
C ARG A 126 7.17 1.79 10.67
N ILE A 127 8.41 1.97 10.20
CA ILE A 127 9.57 1.54 11.00
C ILE A 127 9.75 2.45 12.22
N SER A 128 9.24 3.69 12.16
CA SER A 128 9.18 4.64 13.28
C SER A 128 7.90 4.57 14.11
N GLY A 129 7.06 3.54 13.93
CA GLY A 129 5.78 3.43 14.65
C GLY A 129 4.75 4.49 14.26
N GLN A 130 4.90 5.14 13.11
CA GLN A 130 4.03 6.24 12.67
C GLN A 130 3.03 5.80 11.60
N ARG A 131 1.78 6.24 11.74
CA ARG A 131 0.70 5.96 10.80
C ARG A 131 0.65 7.01 9.70
N ALA A 132 1.13 6.62 8.53
CA ALA A 132 1.01 7.42 7.31
C ALA A 132 -0.27 7.10 6.53
N TYR A 133 -0.97 8.13 6.05
CA TYR A 133 -2.19 8.02 5.26
C TYR A 133 -2.11 8.87 3.99
N ALA A 134 -2.70 8.38 2.90
CA ALA A 134 -2.90 9.16 1.69
C ALA A 134 -4.39 9.04 1.32
N PRO A 135 -5.16 10.15 1.33
CA PRO A 135 -6.60 10.13 1.12
C PRO A 135 -6.99 9.71 -0.31
N ASP A 136 -6.17 10.05 -1.31
CA ASP A 136 -6.40 9.66 -2.69
C ASP A 136 -5.09 9.58 -3.47
N THR A 137 -4.78 8.41 -4.02
CA THR A 137 -3.59 8.20 -4.87
C THR A 137 -3.85 8.51 -6.34
N ARG A 138 -5.09 8.86 -6.72
CA ARG A 138 -5.48 9.20 -8.10
C ARG A 138 -5.44 10.69 -8.41
N VAL A 139 -5.27 11.54 -7.40
CA VAL A 139 -5.09 12.98 -7.59
C VAL A 139 -3.70 13.25 -8.19
N VAL A 140 -3.60 14.24 -9.09
CA VAL A 140 -2.33 14.66 -9.70
C VAL A 140 -2.07 16.14 -9.35
N PRO A 141 -0.91 16.47 -8.72
CA PRO A 141 0.10 15.54 -8.26
C PRO A 141 -0.44 14.67 -7.12
N ALA A 142 0.05 13.43 -7.03
CA ALA A 142 -0.32 12.56 -5.92
C ALA A 142 0.12 13.22 -4.61
N GLY A 143 -0.84 13.50 -3.73
CA GLY A 143 -0.53 13.95 -2.38
C GLY A 143 0.40 12.94 -1.73
N GLY A 144 1.52 13.41 -1.17
CA GLY A 144 2.41 12.58 -0.37
C GLY A 144 1.63 11.91 0.78
N ARG A 145 2.21 10.86 1.36
CA ARG A 145 1.61 10.27 2.57
C ARG A 145 1.86 11.20 3.75
N GLU A 146 0.80 11.67 4.37
CA GLU A 146 0.85 12.48 5.59
C GLU A 146 0.94 11.57 6.81
N ILE A 147 1.74 11.97 7.80
CA ILE A 147 1.80 11.29 9.11
C ILE A 147 0.63 11.78 9.96
N LEU A 148 -0.30 10.89 10.29
CA LEU A 148 -1.47 11.23 11.11
C LEU A 148 -1.18 11.15 12.62
N GLY A 149 -0.21 10.33 13.03
CA GLY A 149 0.11 10.12 14.44
C GLY A 149 0.80 8.77 14.70
N PRO A 150 0.91 8.36 15.97
CA PRO A 150 1.44 7.04 16.34
C PRO A 150 0.51 5.93 15.85
N GLY A 151 1.10 4.82 15.42
CA GLY A 151 0.40 3.59 15.07
C GLY A 151 0.14 2.71 16.29
N ASP A 152 -0.72 1.70 16.12
CA ASP A 152 -1.03 0.68 17.12
C ASP A 152 -0.06 -0.51 17.16
N TRP A 153 1.13 -0.35 16.55
CA TRP A 153 2.17 -1.37 16.51
C TRP A 153 3.48 -0.89 17.14
N GLU A 154 4.32 -1.83 17.54
CA GLU A 154 5.62 -1.56 18.14
C GLU A 154 6.61 -0.96 17.12
N PRO A 155 7.26 0.18 17.41
CA PRO A 155 8.27 0.77 16.51
C PRO A 155 9.56 -0.05 16.48
N ILE A 156 10.16 -0.20 15.30
CA ILE A 156 11.50 -0.80 15.14
C ILE A 156 12.60 0.19 15.55
N ILE A 157 12.42 1.46 15.14
CA ILE A 157 13.29 2.59 15.44
C ILE A 157 12.42 3.65 16.13
N PRO A 158 12.55 3.87 17.44
CA PRO A 158 11.77 4.90 18.13
C PRO A 158 12.02 6.29 17.50
N PRO A 159 10.98 7.11 17.31
CA PRO A 159 11.19 8.52 16.99
C PRO A 159 11.79 9.22 18.22
N GLU A 160 12.88 9.96 18.04
CA GLU A 160 13.39 10.92 19.03
C GLU A 160 12.51 12.16 19.12
#